data_AF-A0A928C099-F1
#
_entry.id   AF-A0A928C099-F1
#
_cell.length_a   1.000
_cell.length_b   1.000
_cell.length_c   1.000
_cell.angle_alpha   90.00
_cell.angle_beta   90.00
_cell.angle_gamma   90.00
#
_symmetry.space_group_name_H-M   'P 1'
#
loop_
_entity.id
_entity.type
_entity.pdbx_description
1 polymer ?
#
loop_
_entity_poly.entity_id
_entity_poly.type
_entity_poly.pdbx_seq_one_letter_code
_entity_poly.pdbx_strand_id
1 'polypeptide(L)'
;MLYTNTLYEISTNINTGVEYEIALFYQLVSANEQQQILTAINKRADKNKILGIIKQTNITPIVVALSKRGLKLSDATFETQNDKVGPSDVVMLVSDGKKKFKIGISVKYANTCTLNVTGRRFITDAQIAELKKQLPIYTKKYIDEMTATYGNVGNWFRLRRPSETTDAFIDLIRDAVIDNWSNVGDKPTLLSAMFHSDSPIEFWVVTYMSSGYKLSTEPQTIEVRRANDVKVAKYQTSYVAFYLDNKKVGQMQVKFNNGFIEKCKKKTPDIVYEGVKMAYGQPFSSWNFSVEE
;
A
#
# COMPACT_ATOMS: atom_id res chain seq x y z
N MET A 1 19.34 -8.74 -23.47
CA MET A 1 19.63 -7.65 -24.45
C MET A 1 18.71 -6.49 -24.10
N LEU A 2 19.24 -5.33 -23.73
CA LEU A 2 18.41 -4.17 -23.39
C LEU A 2 17.59 -3.69 -24.59
N TYR A 3 16.30 -3.46 -24.38
CA TYR A 3 15.43 -2.88 -25.42
C TYR A 3 15.77 -1.41 -25.66
N THR A 4 15.46 -0.94 -26.86
CA THR A 4 15.87 0.37 -27.40
C THR A 4 15.52 1.55 -26.49
N ASN A 5 14.47 1.45 -25.68
CA ASN A 5 14.02 2.55 -24.79
C ASN A 5 14.37 2.36 -23.31
N THR A 6 14.85 1.18 -22.90
CA THR A 6 15.08 0.87 -21.47
C THR A 6 16.03 1.86 -20.81
N LEU A 7 17.14 2.20 -21.47
CA LEU A 7 18.12 3.15 -20.90
C LEU A 7 17.56 4.58 -20.83
N TYR A 8 16.68 4.96 -21.76
CA TYR A 8 16.02 6.26 -21.74
C TYR A 8 15.05 6.33 -20.55
N GLU A 9 14.17 5.34 -20.38
CA GLU A 9 13.23 5.26 -19.26
C GLU A 9 13.97 5.30 -17.91
N ILE A 10 15.03 4.51 -17.77
CA ILE A 10 15.88 4.54 -16.57
C ILE A 10 16.45 5.94 -16.34
N SER A 11 16.86 6.65 -17.39
CA SER A 11 17.48 7.98 -17.25
C SER A 11 16.48 9.09 -16.91
N THR A 12 15.22 8.98 -17.34
CA THR A 12 14.28 10.12 -17.35
C THR A 12 13.02 9.91 -16.49
N ASN A 13 12.66 8.69 -16.12
CA ASN A 13 11.45 8.42 -15.35
C ASN A 13 11.58 8.95 -13.91
N ILE A 14 10.67 9.85 -13.52
CA ILE A 14 10.63 10.51 -12.21
C ILE A 14 9.46 10.03 -11.34
N ASN A 15 8.75 8.97 -11.76
CA ASN A 15 7.63 8.42 -11.00
C ASN A 15 8.13 7.94 -9.63
N THR A 16 7.33 8.20 -8.60
CA THR A 16 7.67 7.78 -7.24
C THR A 16 7.65 6.25 -7.15
N GLY A 17 8.78 5.64 -6.80
CA GLY A 17 8.91 4.19 -6.71
C GLY A 17 9.82 3.58 -7.77
N VAL A 18 10.06 4.29 -8.87
CA VAL A 18 10.88 3.81 -10.00
C VAL A 18 12.30 3.43 -9.56
N GLU A 19 12.82 4.05 -8.51
CA GLU A 19 14.13 3.71 -7.94
C GLU A 19 14.23 2.25 -7.46
N TYR A 20 13.11 1.67 -7.01
CA TYR A 20 13.02 0.27 -6.56
C TYR A 20 12.89 -0.69 -7.74
N GLU A 21 12.13 -0.30 -8.76
CA GLU A 21 11.98 -1.04 -10.01
C GLU A 21 13.34 -1.15 -10.73
N ILE A 22 14.06 -0.03 -10.87
CA ILE A 22 15.40 0.03 -11.46
C ILE A 22 16.38 -0.86 -10.70
N ALA A 23 16.35 -0.81 -9.35
CA ALA A 23 17.25 -1.59 -8.52
C ALA A 23 17.02 -3.10 -8.66
N LEU A 24 15.76 -3.53 -8.72
CA LEU A 24 15.43 -4.94 -8.95
C LEU A 24 15.84 -5.38 -10.35
N PHE A 25 15.49 -4.60 -11.38
CA PHE A 25 15.85 -4.88 -12.76
C PHE A 25 17.36 -5.03 -12.95
N TYR A 26 18.15 -4.10 -12.37
CA TYR A 26 19.61 -4.15 -12.39
C TYR A 26 20.17 -5.48 -11.87
N GLN A 27 19.60 -6.01 -10.78
CA GLN A 27 20.06 -7.26 -10.19
C GLN A 27 19.65 -8.50 -11.00
N LEU A 28 18.63 -8.41 -11.86
CA LEU A 28 18.10 -9.53 -12.64
C LEU A 28 18.76 -9.72 -14.01
N VAL A 29 19.49 -8.73 -14.52
CA VAL A 29 20.13 -8.78 -15.84
C VAL A 29 21.60 -9.20 -15.77
N SER A 30 22.20 -9.45 -16.93
CA SER A 30 23.61 -9.85 -17.03
C SER A 30 24.58 -8.72 -16.64
N ALA A 31 25.81 -9.08 -16.24
CA ALA A 31 26.85 -8.10 -15.87
C ALA A 31 27.16 -7.08 -17.00
N ASN A 32 27.04 -7.50 -18.26
CA ASN A 32 27.23 -6.60 -19.41
C ASN A 32 26.14 -5.52 -19.49
N GLU A 33 24.90 -5.87 -19.17
CA GLU A 33 23.76 -4.96 -19.19
C GLU A 33 23.74 -4.06 -17.96
N GLN A 34 24.16 -4.59 -16.82
CA GLN A 34 24.39 -3.82 -15.60
C GLN A 34 25.28 -2.59 -15.87
N GLN A 35 26.35 -2.72 -16.65
CA GLN A 35 27.23 -1.60 -16.97
C GLN A 35 26.52 -0.49 -17.77
N GLN A 36 25.63 -0.87 -18.69
CA GLN A 36 24.84 0.08 -19.48
C GLN A 36 23.79 0.77 -18.60
N ILE A 37 23.14 0.02 -17.73
CA ILE A 37 22.17 0.54 -16.77
C ILE A 37 22.84 1.51 -15.79
N LEU A 38 24.04 1.21 -15.27
CA LEU A 38 24.80 2.12 -14.41
C LEU A 38 25.07 3.46 -15.11
N THR A 39 25.37 3.42 -16.41
CA THR A 39 25.58 4.63 -17.20
C THR A 39 24.33 5.49 -17.28
N ALA A 40 23.14 4.88 -17.40
CA ALA A 40 21.85 5.57 -17.34
C ALA A 40 21.55 6.11 -15.93
N ILE A 41 21.72 5.30 -14.88
CA ILE A 41 21.52 5.71 -13.47
C ILE A 41 22.39 6.92 -13.12
N ASN A 42 23.64 6.95 -13.59
CA ASN A 42 24.58 8.04 -13.29
C ASN A 42 24.14 9.42 -13.82
N LYS A 43 23.20 9.47 -14.77
CA LYS A 43 22.62 10.71 -15.30
C LYS A 43 21.51 11.27 -14.41
N ARG A 44 20.99 10.49 -13.46
CA ARG A 44 19.88 10.89 -12.60
C ARG A 44 20.32 11.68 -11.38
N ALA A 45 19.46 12.56 -10.89
CA ALA A 45 19.69 13.32 -9.66
C ALA A 45 19.66 12.44 -8.39
N ASP A 46 18.85 11.39 -8.39
CA ASP A 46 18.65 10.44 -7.28
C ASP A 46 19.58 9.21 -7.33
N LYS A 47 20.64 9.23 -8.16
CA LYS A 47 21.54 8.08 -8.39
C LYS A 47 22.05 7.41 -7.12
N ASN A 48 22.42 8.18 -6.10
CA ASN A 48 22.96 7.65 -4.85
C ASN A 48 21.91 6.83 -4.08
N LYS A 49 20.64 7.23 -4.17
CA LYS A 49 19.52 6.49 -3.58
C LYS A 49 19.36 5.15 -4.29
N ILE A 50 19.33 5.14 -5.62
CA ILE A 50 19.21 3.92 -6.44
C ILE A 50 20.37 2.96 -6.15
N LEU A 51 21.61 3.45 -6.14
CA LEU A 51 22.79 2.64 -5.82
C LEU A 51 22.73 2.08 -4.39
N GLY A 52 22.17 2.82 -3.44
CA GLY A 52 21.90 2.34 -2.09
C GLY A 52 20.91 1.17 -2.07
N ILE A 53 19.80 1.28 -2.82
CA ILE A 53 18.79 0.23 -2.93
C ILE A 53 19.37 -1.01 -3.63
N ILE A 54 20.13 -0.84 -4.72
CA ILE A 54 20.82 -1.94 -5.44
C ILE A 54 21.66 -2.77 -4.47
N LYS A 55 22.44 -2.14 -3.60
CA LYS A 55 23.29 -2.82 -2.61
C LYS A 55 22.48 -3.65 -1.60
N GLN A 56 21.23 -3.28 -1.35
CA GLN A 56 20.33 -3.97 -0.43
C GLN A 56 19.43 -5.00 -1.13
N THR A 57 19.43 -5.05 -2.46
CA THR A 57 18.56 -5.90 -3.27
C THR A 57 19.24 -7.24 -3.56
N ASN A 58 18.75 -8.32 -2.94
CA ASN A 58 19.26 -9.67 -3.16
C ASN A 58 18.25 -10.50 -3.97
N ILE A 59 18.61 -10.97 -5.17
CA ILE A 59 17.73 -11.78 -6.02
C ILE A 59 17.68 -13.27 -5.65
N THR A 60 18.41 -13.72 -4.63
CA THR A 60 18.41 -15.12 -4.19
C THR A 60 17.00 -15.68 -3.95
N PRO A 61 16.05 -14.98 -3.27
CA PRO A 61 14.68 -15.47 -3.11
C PRO A 61 13.97 -15.77 -4.43
N ILE A 62 14.17 -14.92 -5.45
CA ILE A 62 13.59 -15.10 -6.80
C ILE A 62 14.19 -16.34 -7.46
N VAL A 63 15.51 -16.49 -7.44
CA VAL A 63 16.20 -17.65 -8.04
C VAL A 63 15.78 -18.96 -7.38
N VAL A 64 15.65 -18.97 -6.05
CA VAL A 64 15.17 -20.14 -5.29
C VAL A 64 13.72 -20.48 -5.67
N ALA A 65 12.84 -19.49 -5.78
CA ALA A 65 11.46 -19.70 -6.18
C ALA A 65 11.33 -20.26 -7.61
N LEU A 66 12.13 -19.75 -8.55
CA LEU A 66 12.18 -20.28 -9.92
C LEU A 66 12.67 -21.74 -9.94
N SER A 67 13.74 -22.02 -9.18
CA SER A 67 14.33 -23.36 -9.11
C SER A 67 13.35 -24.41 -8.55
N LYS A 68 12.53 -24.04 -7.55
CA LYS A 68 11.46 -24.91 -7.03
C LYS A 68 10.43 -25.31 -8.10
N ARG A 69 10.28 -24.49 -9.14
CA ARG A 69 9.39 -24.75 -10.29
C ARG A 69 10.11 -25.40 -11.48
N GLY A 70 11.39 -25.74 -11.33
CA GLY A 70 12.22 -26.24 -12.44
C GLY A 70 12.56 -25.18 -13.49
N LEU A 71 12.44 -23.89 -13.15
CA LEU A 71 12.71 -22.76 -14.04
C LEU A 71 14.06 -22.12 -13.71
N LYS A 72 14.71 -21.56 -14.73
CA LYS A 72 15.94 -20.77 -14.62
C LYS A 72 15.74 -19.39 -15.23
N LEU A 73 16.19 -18.37 -14.51
CA LEU A 73 16.26 -17.00 -15.03
C LEU A 73 17.25 -16.95 -16.19
N SER A 74 16.82 -16.41 -17.32
CA SER A 74 17.65 -16.21 -18.51
C SER A 74 18.01 -14.75 -18.71
N ASP A 75 17.03 -13.86 -18.54
CA ASP A 75 17.18 -12.41 -18.68
C ASP A 75 15.98 -11.72 -18.01
N ALA A 76 15.96 -10.39 -17.96
CA ALA A 76 14.81 -9.60 -17.55
C ALA A 76 14.63 -8.39 -18.46
N THR A 77 13.43 -7.82 -18.46
CA THR A 77 13.10 -6.62 -19.23
C THR A 77 12.43 -5.60 -18.32
N PHE A 78 12.83 -4.34 -18.46
CA PHE A 78 12.22 -3.22 -17.74
C PHE A 78 11.01 -2.76 -18.55
N GLU A 79 9.83 -2.82 -17.96
CA GLU A 79 8.58 -2.55 -18.64
C GLU A 79 7.75 -1.66 -17.71
N THR A 80 7.62 -0.37 -18.02
CA THR A 80 6.74 0.51 -17.24
C THR A 80 5.28 0.10 -17.52
N GLN A 81 4.70 -0.77 -16.67
CA GLN A 81 3.31 -1.27 -16.72
C GLN A 81 2.96 -2.14 -17.95
N ASN A 82 3.37 -3.41 -17.95
CA ASN A 82 2.99 -4.36 -19.01
C ASN A 82 1.90 -5.34 -18.59
N ASP A 83 0.63 -4.91 -18.70
CA ASP A 83 -0.56 -5.68 -18.30
C ASP A 83 -0.71 -7.05 -18.99
N LYS A 84 0.01 -7.33 -20.09
CA LYS A 84 0.01 -8.64 -20.78
C LYS A 84 0.73 -9.74 -20.00
N VAL A 85 1.50 -9.37 -18.98
CA VAL A 85 2.20 -10.28 -18.06
C VAL A 85 1.84 -9.96 -16.60
N GLY A 86 0.65 -9.40 -16.37
CA GLY A 86 0.22 -8.84 -15.08
C GLY A 86 0.69 -7.38 -14.91
N PRO A 87 0.48 -6.75 -13.75
CA PRO A 87 0.87 -5.36 -13.43
C PRO A 87 2.40 -5.19 -13.28
N SER A 88 3.14 -5.60 -14.29
CA SER A 88 4.58 -5.82 -14.19
C SER A 88 5.34 -4.53 -14.46
N ASP A 89 6.26 -4.24 -13.56
CA ASP A 89 7.29 -3.20 -13.69
C ASP A 89 8.59 -3.81 -14.26
N VAL A 90 8.78 -5.12 -14.02
CA VAL A 90 9.89 -5.92 -14.55
C VAL A 90 9.33 -7.25 -15.04
N VAL A 91 9.83 -7.76 -16.18
CA VAL A 91 9.41 -9.06 -16.73
C VAL A 91 10.61 -9.97 -16.81
N MET A 92 10.57 -11.08 -16.08
CA MET A 92 11.60 -12.11 -16.16
C MET A 92 11.37 -12.99 -17.40
N LEU A 93 12.44 -13.24 -18.15
CA LEU A 93 12.50 -14.27 -19.17
C LEU A 93 13.10 -15.53 -18.53
N VAL A 94 12.31 -16.59 -18.40
CA VAL A 94 12.71 -17.82 -17.71
C VAL A 94 12.59 -19.04 -18.63
N SER A 95 13.29 -20.12 -18.31
CA SER A 95 13.32 -21.34 -19.14
C SER A 95 13.34 -22.60 -18.29
N ASP A 96 12.66 -23.66 -18.75
CA ASP A 96 12.76 -25.02 -18.20
C ASP A 96 13.86 -25.86 -18.91
N GLY A 97 14.63 -25.23 -19.81
CA GLY A 97 15.61 -25.89 -20.68
C GLY A 97 15.07 -26.32 -22.04
N LYS A 98 13.74 -26.32 -22.25
CA LYS A 98 13.08 -26.67 -23.52
C LYS A 98 12.22 -25.53 -24.06
N LYS A 99 11.53 -24.81 -23.17
CA LYS A 99 10.60 -23.71 -23.46
C LYS A 99 10.99 -22.47 -22.67
N LYS A 100 10.71 -21.31 -23.27
CA LYS A 100 10.86 -20.00 -22.62
C LYS A 100 9.49 -19.50 -22.17
N PHE A 101 9.46 -18.90 -20.99
CA PHE A 101 8.28 -18.34 -20.36
C PHE A 101 8.57 -16.91 -19.92
N LYS A 102 7.51 -16.13 -19.70
CA LYS A 102 7.57 -14.81 -19.09
C LYS A 102 6.89 -14.86 -17.74
N ILE A 103 7.52 -14.27 -16.72
CA ILE A 103 6.91 -14.07 -15.42
C ILE A 103 6.99 -12.58 -15.09
N GLY A 104 5.85 -11.97 -14.85
CA GLY A 104 5.76 -10.59 -14.42
C GLY A 104 6.24 -10.39 -12.98
N ILE A 105 6.84 -9.23 -12.69
CA ILE A 105 7.12 -8.78 -11.33
C ILE A 105 6.54 -7.38 -11.15
N SER A 106 5.63 -7.24 -10.20
CA SER A 106 5.20 -5.94 -9.67
C SER A 106 6.09 -5.55 -8.50
N VAL A 107 6.61 -4.33 -8.50
CA VAL A 107 7.50 -3.82 -7.47
C VAL A 107 6.75 -2.81 -6.60
N LYS A 108 6.65 -3.11 -5.31
CA LYS A 108 6.05 -2.26 -4.29
C LYS A 108 7.14 -1.80 -3.31
N TYR A 109 6.95 -0.64 -2.69
CA TYR A 109 7.81 -0.13 -1.63
C TYR A 109 6.95 0.18 -0.40
N ALA A 110 7.58 0.22 0.78
CA ALA A 110 6.98 0.18 2.13
C ALA A 110 5.83 1.15 2.46
N ASN A 111 5.37 1.97 1.52
CA ASN A 111 3.98 2.38 1.53
C ASN A 111 3.14 1.19 1.05
N THR A 112 2.84 0.25 1.96
CA THR A 112 1.88 -0.85 1.73
C THR A 112 0.48 -0.35 1.29
N CYS A 113 0.28 0.97 1.27
CA CYS A 113 -0.83 1.65 0.65
C CYS A 113 -0.85 1.41 -0.86
N THR A 114 -1.54 0.35 -1.28
CA THR A 114 -1.90 0.06 -2.68
C THR A 114 -2.77 1.18 -3.26
N LEU A 115 -3.68 1.74 -2.45
CA LEU A 115 -4.58 2.81 -2.88
C LEU A 115 -5.02 3.66 -1.69
N ASN A 116 -5.14 4.97 -1.91
CA ASN A 116 -5.79 5.90 -1.00
C ASN A 116 -7.25 6.08 -1.44
N VAL A 117 -8.16 5.43 -0.73
CA VAL A 117 -9.61 5.52 -0.99
C VAL A 117 -10.26 6.45 0.02
N THR A 118 -11.23 7.23 -0.43
CA THR A 118 -12.02 8.02 0.51
C THR A 118 -12.95 7.13 1.32
N GLY A 119 -13.04 7.36 2.62
CA GLY A 119 -13.95 6.60 3.49
C GLY A 119 -15.41 6.70 3.06
N ARG A 120 -15.78 7.79 2.37
CA ARG A 120 -17.10 8.00 1.75
C ARG A 120 -17.50 6.94 0.72
N ARG A 121 -16.57 6.12 0.22
CA ARG A 121 -16.91 4.98 -0.64
C ARG A 121 -17.45 3.78 0.14
N PHE A 122 -17.18 3.70 1.44
CA PHE A 122 -17.53 2.55 2.26
C PHE A 122 -18.67 2.84 3.23
N ILE A 123 -18.89 4.10 3.58
CA ILE A 123 -19.95 4.54 4.48
C ILE A 123 -20.77 5.66 3.85
N THR A 124 -22.07 5.64 4.11
CA THR A 124 -23.01 6.63 3.59
C THR A 124 -22.84 8.00 4.27
N ASP A 125 -23.30 9.06 3.62
CA ASP A 125 -23.32 10.41 4.21
C ASP A 125 -24.16 10.47 5.50
N ALA A 126 -25.23 9.67 5.59
CA ALA A 126 -26.05 9.55 6.80
C ALA A 126 -25.27 8.94 7.96
N GLN A 127 -24.55 7.84 7.71
CA GLN A 127 -23.67 7.22 8.73
C GLN A 127 -22.53 8.18 9.13
N ILE A 128 -21.94 8.89 8.19
CA ILE A 128 -20.91 9.92 8.49
C ILE A 128 -21.49 11.01 9.37
N ALA A 129 -22.71 11.49 9.09
CA ALA A 129 -23.37 12.50 9.90
C ALA A 129 -23.59 12.01 11.33
N GLU A 130 -24.01 10.76 11.51
CA GLU A 130 -24.22 10.18 12.83
C GLU A 130 -22.90 9.98 13.61
N LEU A 131 -21.86 9.44 12.96
CA LEU A 131 -20.53 9.32 13.55
C LEU A 131 -19.95 10.69 13.93
N LYS A 132 -20.20 11.74 13.14
CA LYS A 132 -19.79 13.11 13.48
C LYS A 132 -20.47 13.66 14.73
N LYS A 133 -21.73 13.26 15.02
CA LYS A 133 -22.40 13.64 16.28
C LYS A 133 -21.74 13.00 17.51
N GLN A 134 -21.03 11.89 17.34
CA GLN A 134 -20.30 11.22 18.42
C GLN A 134 -18.94 11.87 18.70
N LEU A 135 -18.38 12.65 17.76
CA LEU A 135 -17.06 13.28 17.91
C LEU A 135 -16.94 14.14 19.19
N PRO A 136 -17.91 15.01 19.57
CA PRO A 136 -17.78 15.80 20.81
C PRO A 136 -17.67 14.92 22.06
N ILE A 137 -18.46 13.85 22.14
CA ILE A 137 -18.48 12.92 23.28
C ILE A 137 -17.14 12.19 23.40
N TYR A 138 -16.65 11.62 22.30
CA TYR A 138 -15.36 10.93 22.28
C TYR A 138 -14.19 11.89 22.43
N THR A 139 -14.31 13.15 21.98
CA THR A 139 -13.27 14.16 22.22
C THR A 139 -13.12 14.48 23.70
N LYS A 140 -14.23 14.57 24.43
CA LYS A 140 -14.16 14.72 25.88
C LYS A 140 -13.45 13.54 26.53
N LYS A 141 -13.84 12.30 26.19
CA LYS A 141 -13.20 11.08 26.70
C LYS A 141 -11.69 11.04 26.38
N TYR A 142 -11.32 11.43 25.16
CA TYR A 142 -9.92 11.50 24.74
C TYR A 142 -9.14 12.52 25.57
N ILE A 143 -9.69 13.71 25.79
CA ILE A 143 -9.06 14.74 26.63
C ILE A 143 -8.86 14.23 28.06
N ASP A 144 -9.88 13.60 28.65
CA ASP A 144 -9.83 13.05 30.01
C ASP A 144 -8.76 11.95 30.11
N GLU A 145 -8.74 11.00 29.16
CA GLU A 145 -7.75 9.92 29.04
C GLU A 145 -6.33 10.46 28.90
N MET A 146 -6.12 11.40 27.98
CA MET A 146 -4.81 11.96 27.68
C MET A 146 -4.27 12.83 28.82
N THR A 147 -5.13 13.57 29.49
CA THR A 147 -4.77 14.35 30.68
C THR A 147 -4.34 13.43 31.80
N ALA A 148 -5.12 12.38 32.08
CA ALA A 148 -4.81 11.41 33.13
C ALA A 148 -3.50 10.65 32.87
N THR A 149 -3.24 10.29 31.61
CA THR A 149 -2.10 9.43 31.24
C THR A 149 -0.82 10.22 30.96
N TYR A 150 -0.94 11.40 30.35
CA TYR A 150 0.21 12.15 29.82
C TYR A 150 0.32 13.60 30.34
N GLY A 151 -0.59 14.04 31.20
CA GLY A 151 -0.62 15.39 31.77
C GLY A 151 -1.05 16.45 30.74
N ASN A 152 -0.41 17.62 30.78
CA ASN A 152 -0.83 18.80 30.01
C ASN A 152 -0.86 18.58 28.48
N VAL A 153 -1.66 19.40 27.78
CA VAL A 153 -1.89 19.34 26.31
C VAL A 153 -0.61 19.28 25.48
N GLY A 154 0.44 19.97 25.90
CA GLY A 154 1.73 19.99 25.19
C GLY A 154 2.34 18.60 24.97
N ASN A 155 2.00 17.64 25.83
CA ASN A 155 2.53 16.28 25.81
C ASN A 155 1.77 15.33 24.86
N TRP A 156 0.61 15.74 24.34
CA TRP A 156 -0.27 14.86 23.56
C TRP A 156 0.13 14.81 22.08
N PHE A 157 0.33 15.98 21.46
CA PHE A 157 0.47 16.13 20.00
C PHE A 157 1.80 15.66 19.42
N ARG A 158 2.85 15.52 20.25
CA ARG A 158 4.23 15.37 19.74
C ARG A 158 4.67 13.91 19.56
N LEU A 159 3.91 12.94 20.07
CA LEU A 159 4.42 11.57 20.26
C LEU A 159 3.51 10.44 19.75
N ARG A 160 2.45 10.75 18.96
CA ARG A 160 1.48 9.74 18.48
C ARG A 160 1.08 8.76 19.59
N ARG A 161 0.68 9.32 20.73
CA ARG A 161 0.40 8.53 21.92
C ARG A 161 -0.76 7.58 21.66
N PRO A 162 -0.67 6.31 22.10
CA PRO A 162 -1.79 5.39 22.02
C PRO A 162 -2.96 5.93 22.84
N SER A 163 -4.17 5.72 22.33
CA SER A 163 -5.41 6.12 23.01
C SER A 163 -6.51 5.09 22.75
N GLU A 164 -7.04 4.53 23.84
CA GLU A 164 -8.16 3.59 23.80
C GLU A 164 -9.42 4.26 23.28
N THR A 165 -9.63 5.54 23.60
CA THR A 165 -10.76 6.32 23.08
C THR A 165 -10.69 6.47 21.55
N THR A 166 -9.48 6.68 21.01
CA THR A 166 -9.27 6.78 19.56
C THR A 166 -9.62 5.47 18.89
N ASP A 167 -9.14 4.36 19.44
CA ASP A 167 -9.41 3.01 18.92
C ASP A 167 -10.91 2.68 19.01
N ALA A 168 -11.57 3.01 20.12
CA ALA A 168 -13.01 2.81 20.29
C ALA A 168 -13.85 3.63 19.30
N PHE A 169 -13.40 4.83 18.90
CA PHE A 169 -14.09 5.59 17.85
C PHE A 169 -13.83 5.00 16.46
N ILE A 170 -12.59 4.57 16.19
CA ILE A 170 -12.26 3.84 14.96
C ILE A 170 -13.18 2.62 14.83
N ASP A 171 -13.45 1.90 15.92
CA ASP A 171 -14.38 0.77 15.93
C ASP A 171 -15.77 1.11 15.43
N LEU A 172 -16.35 2.24 15.84
CA LEU A 172 -17.65 2.69 15.34
C LEU A 172 -17.64 2.89 13.81
N ILE A 173 -16.52 3.38 13.27
CA ILE A 173 -16.35 3.53 11.83
C ILE A 173 -16.21 2.16 11.18
N ARG A 174 -15.44 1.24 11.78
CA ARG A 174 -15.26 -0.13 11.26
C ARG A 174 -16.59 -0.88 11.20
N ASP A 175 -17.41 -0.74 12.23
CA ASP A 175 -18.77 -1.29 12.27
C ASP A 175 -19.63 -0.71 11.14
N ALA A 176 -19.64 0.62 10.96
CA ALA A 176 -20.39 1.25 9.87
C ALA A 176 -19.94 0.78 8.47
N VAL A 177 -18.64 0.54 8.26
CA VAL A 177 -18.09 -0.02 7.02
C VAL A 177 -18.60 -1.44 6.79
N ILE A 178 -18.56 -2.29 7.82
CA ILE A 178 -19.01 -3.69 7.75
C ILE A 178 -20.52 -3.75 7.45
N ASP A 179 -21.32 -2.96 8.18
CA ASP A 179 -22.77 -2.91 8.03
C ASP A 179 -23.20 -2.41 6.64
N ASN A 180 -22.47 -1.44 6.08
CA ASN A 180 -22.79 -0.88 4.77
C ASN A 180 -22.19 -1.68 3.61
N TRP A 181 -21.29 -2.65 3.87
CA TRP A 181 -20.56 -3.32 2.81
C TRP A 181 -21.48 -3.94 1.76
N SER A 182 -22.58 -4.58 2.16
CA SER A 182 -23.55 -5.15 1.20
C SER A 182 -24.10 -4.14 0.20
N ASN A 183 -24.20 -2.86 0.59
CA ASN A 183 -24.85 -1.78 -0.15
C ASN A 183 -23.88 -0.93 -0.97
N VAL A 184 -22.57 -1.19 -0.91
CA VAL A 184 -21.58 -0.53 -1.76
C VAL A 184 -21.84 -0.95 -3.21
N GLY A 185 -22.32 -0.01 -4.04
CA GLY A 185 -22.76 -0.31 -5.42
C GLY A 185 -21.61 -0.46 -6.43
N ASP A 186 -20.44 0.08 -6.13
CA ASP A 186 -19.27 0.08 -7.02
C ASP A 186 -18.17 -0.91 -6.60
N LYS A 187 -18.52 -1.98 -5.86
CA LYS A 187 -17.57 -3.03 -5.43
C LYS A 187 -16.68 -3.53 -6.57
N PRO A 188 -17.18 -3.87 -7.77
CA PRO A 188 -16.30 -4.34 -8.84
C PRO A 188 -15.24 -3.31 -9.22
N THR A 189 -15.61 -2.04 -9.36
CA THR A 189 -14.68 -0.94 -9.69
C THR A 189 -13.71 -0.64 -8.55
N LEU A 190 -14.20 -0.66 -7.31
CA LEU A 190 -13.38 -0.45 -6.12
C LEU A 190 -12.35 -1.57 -5.99
N LEU A 191 -12.80 -2.83 -6.06
CA LEU A 191 -11.96 -4.02 -5.95
C LEU A 191 -11.05 -4.16 -7.19
N SER A 192 -11.47 -3.81 -8.41
CA SER A 192 -10.59 -3.85 -9.59
C SER A 192 -9.45 -2.83 -9.54
N ALA A 193 -9.63 -1.72 -8.83
CA ALA A 193 -8.56 -0.75 -8.58
C ALA A 193 -7.61 -1.20 -7.46
N MET A 194 -8.03 -2.18 -6.64
CA MET A 194 -7.30 -2.65 -5.47
C MET A 194 -6.63 -4.01 -5.71
N PHE A 195 -7.22 -4.84 -6.55
CA PHE A 195 -6.73 -6.14 -6.98
C PHE A 195 -6.29 -6.06 -8.43
N HIS A 196 -5.36 -6.92 -8.81
CA HIS A 196 -5.04 -7.13 -10.21
C HIS A 196 -6.19 -7.89 -10.87
N SER A 197 -7.17 -7.11 -11.31
CA SER A 197 -8.40 -7.49 -11.98
C SER A 197 -8.11 -8.39 -13.19
N ASP A 198 -8.67 -9.59 -13.16
CA ASP A 198 -8.83 -10.49 -14.30
C ASP A 198 -7.60 -10.71 -15.17
N SER A 199 -6.64 -11.45 -14.62
CA SER A 199 -5.75 -12.18 -15.51
C SER A 199 -5.30 -13.52 -14.95
N PRO A 200 -5.50 -14.64 -15.68
CA PRO A 200 -4.79 -15.91 -15.43
C PRO A 200 -3.28 -15.79 -15.75
N ILE A 201 -2.78 -14.56 -15.79
CA ILE A 201 -1.45 -14.21 -16.22
C ILE A 201 -0.58 -14.18 -14.97
N GLU A 202 0.38 -15.08 -14.93
CA GLU A 202 1.26 -15.26 -13.80
C GLU A 202 2.16 -14.04 -13.57
N PHE A 203 2.12 -13.50 -12.35
CA PHE A 203 3.03 -12.47 -11.88
C PHE A 203 3.38 -12.68 -10.40
N TRP A 204 4.53 -12.16 -10.00
CA TRP A 204 5.01 -12.14 -8.62
C TRP A 204 5.03 -10.69 -8.10
N VAL A 205 5.03 -10.52 -6.78
CA VAL A 205 5.16 -9.20 -6.16
C VAL A 205 6.40 -9.14 -5.28
N VAL A 206 7.17 -8.07 -5.43
CA VAL A 206 8.34 -7.75 -4.63
C VAL A 206 8.04 -6.50 -3.82
N THR A 207 8.09 -6.60 -2.49
CA THR A 207 7.74 -5.50 -1.58
C THR A 207 8.95 -5.10 -0.76
N TYR A 208 9.55 -3.96 -1.12
CA TYR A 208 10.71 -3.40 -0.43
C TYR A 208 10.35 -2.92 0.97
N MET A 209 11.13 -3.38 1.95
CA MET A 209 11.00 -3.00 3.36
C MET A 209 12.08 -1.96 3.72
N SER A 210 12.17 -1.60 5.00
CA SER A 210 13.28 -0.78 5.51
C SER A 210 14.65 -1.42 5.28
N SER A 211 14.71 -2.75 5.18
CA SER A 211 15.86 -3.52 4.71
C SER A 211 15.40 -4.70 3.84
N GLY A 212 16.01 -4.84 2.65
CA GLY A 212 15.67 -5.91 1.71
C GLY A 212 14.24 -5.83 1.16
N TYR A 213 13.71 -6.98 0.70
CA TYR A 213 12.34 -7.09 0.20
C TYR A 213 11.70 -8.44 0.57
N LYS A 214 10.37 -8.49 0.58
CA LYS A 214 9.56 -9.73 0.62
C LYS A 214 9.14 -10.11 -0.79
N LEU A 215 9.17 -11.42 -1.11
CA LEU A 215 8.69 -11.97 -2.38
C LEU A 215 7.38 -12.72 -2.17
N SER A 216 6.34 -12.38 -2.92
CA SER A 216 5.12 -13.15 -3.05
C SER A 216 5.03 -13.76 -4.45
N THR A 217 5.08 -15.08 -4.56
CA THR A 217 5.00 -15.80 -5.84
C THR A 217 3.58 -16.22 -6.22
N GLU A 218 2.67 -16.11 -5.26
CA GLU A 218 1.24 -16.35 -5.41
C GLU A 218 0.51 -15.14 -4.80
N PRO A 219 0.65 -13.95 -5.41
CA PRO A 219 -0.02 -12.76 -4.91
C PRO A 219 -1.53 -12.98 -4.90
N GLN A 220 -2.19 -12.42 -3.89
CA GLN A 220 -3.63 -12.55 -3.77
C GLN A 220 -4.32 -11.78 -4.88
N THR A 221 -5.10 -12.50 -5.68
CA THR A 221 -5.95 -11.95 -6.72
C THR A 221 -7.41 -12.17 -6.37
N ILE A 222 -8.27 -11.29 -6.84
CA ILE A 222 -9.72 -11.49 -6.85
C ILE A 222 -10.17 -11.39 -8.30
N GLU A 223 -10.83 -12.43 -8.78
CA GLU A 223 -11.58 -12.35 -10.03
C GLU A 223 -12.67 -11.29 -9.87
N VAL A 224 -12.75 -10.30 -10.75
CA VAL A 224 -13.64 -9.14 -10.57
C VAL A 224 -15.11 -9.57 -10.50
N ARG A 225 -15.48 -10.63 -11.23
CA ARG A 225 -16.81 -11.24 -11.15
C ARG A 225 -17.21 -11.71 -9.74
N ARG A 226 -16.23 -12.00 -8.89
CA ARG A 226 -16.40 -12.42 -7.49
C ARG A 226 -16.34 -11.26 -6.50
N ALA A 227 -16.30 -10.02 -6.97
CA ALA A 227 -16.34 -8.81 -6.16
C ALA A 227 -17.49 -8.81 -5.13
N ASN A 228 -18.65 -9.34 -5.51
CA ASN A 228 -19.82 -9.40 -4.64
C ASN A 228 -19.75 -10.51 -3.58
N ASP A 229 -18.87 -11.49 -3.75
CA ASP A 229 -18.66 -12.59 -2.79
C ASP A 229 -17.74 -12.17 -1.63
N VAL A 230 -17.02 -11.05 -1.79
CA VAL A 230 -16.10 -10.55 -0.77
C VAL A 230 -16.87 -10.18 0.49
N LYS A 231 -16.42 -10.69 1.63
CA LYS A 231 -16.90 -10.33 2.97
C LYS A 231 -15.94 -9.38 3.64
N VAL A 232 -16.44 -8.63 4.61
CA VAL A 232 -15.65 -7.63 5.34
C VAL A 232 -15.79 -7.87 6.84
N ALA A 233 -14.69 -7.81 7.57
CA ALA A 233 -14.68 -7.98 9.03
C ALA A 233 -13.59 -7.13 9.70
N LYS A 234 -13.72 -6.91 11.01
CA LYS A 234 -12.68 -6.24 11.82
C LYS A 234 -11.40 -7.07 11.78
N TYR A 235 -10.26 -6.38 11.68
CA TYR A 235 -8.94 -6.99 11.74
C TYR A 235 -8.01 -6.07 12.54
N GLN A 236 -7.26 -6.63 13.49
CA GLN A 236 -6.39 -5.86 14.40
C GLN A 236 -7.12 -4.64 15.02
N THR A 237 -6.40 -3.60 15.45
CA THR A 237 -7.00 -2.46 16.14
C THR A 237 -7.63 -1.43 15.20
N SER A 238 -7.00 -1.14 14.06
CA SER A 238 -7.45 -0.05 13.17
C SER A 238 -7.82 -0.51 11.76
N TYR A 239 -7.87 -1.82 11.52
CA TYR A 239 -8.07 -2.35 10.18
C TYR A 239 -9.44 -3.00 9.99
N VAL A 240 -9.87 -2.98 8.75
CA VAL A 240 -10.98 -3.75 8.21
C VAL A 240 -10.37 -4.67 7.15
N ALA A 241 -10.58 -5.98 7.28
CA ALA A 241 -10.08 -6.97 6.33
C ALA A 241 -11.19 -7.45 5.38
N PHE A 242 -10.80 -7.67 4.14
CA PHE A 242 -11.62 -8.18 3.06
C PHE A 242 -11.30 -9.66 2.89
N TYR A 243 -12.32 -10.50 2.76
CA TYR A 243 -12.20 -11.95 2.70
C TYR A 243 -12.93 -12.52 1.50
N LEU A 244 -12.28 -13.43 0.77
CA LEU A 244 -12.90 -14.27 -0.25
C LEU A 244 -12.60 -15.73 0.11
N ASP A 245 -13.61 -16.59 0.14
CA ASP A 245 -13.47 -18.01 0.56
C ASP A 245 -12.73 -18.18 1.90
N ASN A 246 -13.02 -17.30 2.87
CA ASN A 246 -12.38 -17.23 4.18
C ASN A 246 -10.87 -16.93 4.17
N LYS A 247 -10.29 -16.55 3.02
CA LYS A 247 -8.93 -16.04 2.92
C LYS A 247 -8.98 -14.52 2.93
N LYS A 248 -8.21 -13.89 3.83
CA LYS A 248 -7.98 -12.44 3.78
C LYS A 248 -7.36 -12.13 2.44
N VAL A 249 -7.97 -11.25 1.65
CA VAL A 249 -7.50 -10.83 0.31
C VAL A 249 -6.98 -9.41 0.34
N GLY A 250 -7.39 -8.60 1.31
CA GLY A 250 -6.84 -7.26 1.52
C GLY A 250 -7.27 -6.69 2.86
N GLN A 251 -6.75 -5.53 3.18
CA GLN A 251 -7.07 -4.81 4.40
C GLN A 251 -7.06 -3.30 4.17
N MET A 252 -7.85 -2.58 4.95
CA MET A 252 -7.94 -1.14 4.91
C MET A 252 -7.77 -0.57 6.32
N GLN A 253 -6.83 0.35 6.48
CA GLN A 253 -6.62 1.06 7.74
C GLN A 253 -7.56 2.26 7.83
N VAL A 254 -8.51 2.18 8.75
CA VAL A 254 -9.28 3.34 9.19
C VAL A 254 -8.42 4.13 10.16
N LYS A 255 -8.15 5.40 9.85
CA LYS A 255 -7.25 6.23 10.66
C LYS A 255 -7.63 7.70 10.65
N PHE A 256 -7.16 8.39 11.68
CA PHE A 256 -7.12 9.85 11.73
C PHE A 256 -5.75 10.33 11.24
N ASN A 257 -5.69 10.88 10.03
CA ASN A 257 -4.41 11.22 9.37
C ASN A 257 -3.50 12.15 10.21
N ASN A 258 -4.08 13.06 10.98
CA ASN A 258 -3.36 14.02 11.82
C ASN A 258 -3.60 13.81 13.34
N GLY A 259 -4.19 12.67 13.72
CA GLY A 259 -4.61 12.40 15.10
C GLY A 259 -6.09 12.69 15.37
N PHE A 260 -6.60 12.15 16.47
CA PHE A 260 -8.02 12.23 16.86
C PHE A 260 -8.48 13.68 17.06
N ILE A 261 -7.62 14.50 17.65
CA ILE A 261 -7.68 15.95 17.66
C ILE A 261 -6.39 16.51 17.05
N GLU A 262 -6.49 17.67 16.41
CA GLU A 262 -5.35 18.36 15.80
C GLU A 262 -5.28 19.82 16.26
N LYS A 263 -4.09 20.44 16.19
CA LYS A 263 -3.95 21.87 16.43
C LYS A 263 -4.77 22.63 15.38
N CYS A 264 -5.64 23.53 15.85
CA CYS A 264 -6.58 24.23 14.99
C CYS A 264 -5.88 25.16 14.02
N LYS A 265 -6.03 24.89 12.72
CA LYS A 265 -5.64 25.82 11.62
C LYS A 265 -6.83 26.61 11.06
N LYS A 266 -8.05 26.22 11.41
CA LYS A 266 -9.28 26.87 10.95
C LYS A 266 -9.58 28.15 11.74
N LYS A 267 -10.36 29.05 11.14
CA LYS A 267 -10.73 30.36 11.71
C LYS A 267 -11.44 30.23 13.06
N THR A 268 -12.32 29.25 13.19
CA THR A 268 -13.08 28.98 14.42
C THR A 268 -12.71 27.59 14.94
N PRO A 269 -12.10 27.46 16.13
CA PRO A 269 -11.74 26.16 16.70
C PRO A 269 -12.97 25.30 17.03
N ASP A 270 -12.81 23.97 17.01
CA ASP A 270 -13.84 23.06 17.53
C ASP A 270 -13.82 23.03 19.05
N ILE A 271 -12.61 23.05 19.64
CA ILE A 271 -12.38 22.96 21.08
C ILE A 271 -11.29 23.96 21.48
N VAL A 272 -11.39 24.48 22.70
CA VAL A 272 -10.30 25.18 23.39
C VAL A 272 -10.10 24.50 24.74
N TYR A 273 -8.90 24.00 25.01
CA TYR A 273 -8.55 23.35 26.29
C TYR A 273 -7.12 23.77 26.68
N GLU A 274 -6.92 24.16 27.94
CA GLU A 274 -5.66 24.75 28.43
C GLU A 274 -5.10 25.88 27.54
N GLY A 275 -6.00 26.70 26.98
CA GLY A 275 -5.62 27.80 26.06
C GLY A 275 -5.19 27.35 24.66
N VAL A 276 -5.16 26.06 24.36
CA VAL A 276 -4.82 25.51 23.05
C VAL A 276 -6.09 25.36 22.20
N LYS A 277 -6.08 26.00 21.02
CA LYS A 277 -7.15 25.89 20.01
C LYS A 277 -6.97 24.58 19.23
N MET A 278 -8.02 23.77 19.18
CA MET A 278 -8.00 22.43 18.57
C MET A 278 -9.16 22.24 17.58
N ALA A 279 -8.95 21.36 16.62
CA ALA A 279 -9.96 20.91 15.66
C ALA A 279 -10.13 19.39 15.75
N TYR A 280 -11.30 18.90 15.39
CA TYR A 280 -11.50 17.46 15.25
C TYR A 280 -10.62 16.92 14.12
N GLY A 281 -10.04 15.74 14.33
CA GLY A 281 -9.38 15.03 13.25
C GLY A 281 -10.36 14.64 12.14
N GLN A 282 -9.83 14.24 10.99
CA GLN A 282 -10.61 13.94 9.79
C GLN A 282 -10.63 12.44 9.47
N PRO A 283 -11.46 11.64 10.17
CA PRO A 283 -11.44 10.19 10.04
C PRO A 283 -12.13 9.67 8.78
N PHE A 284 -12.79 10.52 7.99
CA PHE A 284 -13.53 10.11 6.78
C PHE A 284 -12.85 10.56 5.48
N SER A 285 -11.61 11.05 5.58
CA SER A 285 -10.88 11.68 4.47
C SER A 285 -10.31 10.61 3.52
N SER A 286 -9.10 10.13 3.82
CA SER A 286 -8.37 9.14 3.05
C SER A 286 -7.92 8.00 3.96
N TRP A 287 -8.21 6.76 3.54
CA TRP A 287 -7.82 5.53 4.21
C TRP A 287 -6.81 4.76 3.36
N ASN A 288 -5.88 4.09 4.03
CA ASN A 288 -4.85 3.31 3.37
C ASN A 288 -5.37 1.91 3.12
N PHE A 289 -5.46 1.49 1.86
CA PHE A 289 -5.76 0.11 1.50
C PHE A 289 -4.47 -0.64 1.16
N SER A 290 -4.37 -1.90 1.58
CA SER A 290 -3.22 -2.78 1.37
C SER A 290 -3.70 -4.18 0.99
N VAL A 291 -3.21 -4.72 -0.12
CA VAL A 291 -3.42 -6.13 -0.49
C VAL A 291 -2.36 -7.08 0.10
N GLU A 292 -1.37 -6.53 0.78
CA GLU A 292 -0.24 -7.30 1.34
C GLU A 292 -0.05 -7.05 2.84
N GLU A 293 0.63 -8.00 3.48
CA GLU A 293 0.88 -8.07 4.93
C GLU A 293 2.02 -7.18 5.43
#